data_AF-A0A4Q2XIG1-F1
#
_entry.id   AF-A0A4Q2XIG1-F1
#
_cell.length_a   1.000
_cell.length_b   1.000
_cell.length_c   1.000
_cell.angle_alpha   90.00
_cell.angle_beta   90.00
_cell.angle_gamma   90.00
#
_symmetry.space_group_name_H-M   'P 1'
#
loop_
_entity.id
_entity.type
_entity.pdbx_description
1 polymer ?
#
loop_
_entity_poly.entity_id
_entity_poly.type
_entity_poly.pdbx_seq_one_letter_code
_entity_poly.pdbx_strand_id
1 'polypeptide(L)'
;MSEPEGNPAGHRDALTSATRPSNVPPMDTMKLLLGATVALLLGALAVSWQGMNNGVKNTSPDEIARLERQIRELRAEQDKIQIDRQMQQLRSEPIATPSQNAEDIEAMKRQMEAGKEALRKLEEENAQRDAKVAQDEEGLLGQRELESKDSELRRARMISEALLIGKVMEYVENPEQGDFITFSVLMPEQVQTGVIVAIRRKTGILGQLKVGEVTAEGAIANPLPGFGPVRPQEGDELILPPQY
;
A
#
# COMPACT_ATOMS: atom_id res chain seq x y z
N MET A 1 50.42 31.92 69.70
CA MET A 1 50.58 33.33 69.26
C MET A 1 49.77 33.45 67.99
N SER A 2 48.46 33.64 68.10
CA SER A 2 47.75 34.90 68.34
C SER A 2 47.10 35.33 67.02
N GLU A 3 45.78 35.14 66.95
CA GLU A 3 44.89 35.87 66.05
C GLU A 3 44.98 37.38 66.32
N PRO A 4 44.41 38.20 65.42
CA PRO A 4 43.08 38.76 65.72
C PRO A 4 42.16 38.73 64.48
N GLU A 5 40.93 38.24 64.58
CA GLU A 5 39.70 38.92 65.04
C GLU A 5 39.34 40.21 64.29
N GLY A 6 38.13 40.25 63.72
CA GLY A 6 37.53 41.46 63.18
C GLY A 6 36.34 41.25 62.24
N ASN A 7 35.19 40.82 62.76
CA ASN A 7 33.86 41.10 62.19
C ASN A 7 33.09 41.90 63.25
N PRO A 8 32.29 42.93 62.91
CA PRO A 8 30.84 42.67 62.90
C PRO A 8 29.96 43.58 62.00
N ALA A 9 28.83 42.97 61.59
CA ALA A 9 27.44 43.48 61.58
C ALA A 9 26.97 44.61 60.63
N GLY A 10 25.81 44.37 59.99
CA GLY A 10 24.83 45.44 59.74
C GLY A 10 23.90 45.34 58.51
N HIS A 11 22.77 44.62 58.66
CA HIS A 11 21.39 44.94 58.21
C HIS A 11 20.97 45.25 56.75
N ARG A 12 19.98 44.43 56.32
CA ARG A 12 18.65 44.74 55.72
C ARG A 12 18.47 44.90 54.19
N ASP A 13 17.70 43.94 53.67
CA ASP A 13 16.52 44.04 52.79
C ASP A 13 16.49 45.06 51.65
N ALA A 14 16.49 44.57 50.41
CA ALA A 14 15.55 45.03 49.39
C ALA A 14 15.38 43.97 48.28
N LEU A 15 14.15 43.48 48.17
CA LEU A 15 13.60 42.73 47.05
C LEU A 15 13.67 43.55 45.75
N THR A 16 14.09 42.96 44.64
CA THR A 16 13.42 43.25 43.36
C THR A 16 13.35 42.01 42.48
N SER A 17 12.13 41.79 42.04
CA SER A 17 11.58 40.72 41.22
C SER A 17 12.10 40.76 39.79
N ALA A 18 12.56 39.62 39.28
CA ALA A 18 12.58 39.32 37.85
C ALA A 18 11.77 38.04 37.60
N THR A 19 10.44 38.21 37.55
CA THR A 19 9.51 37.21 37.04
C THR A 19 9.75 37.06 35.54
N ARG A 20 10.37 35.95 35.10
CA ARG A 20 10.26 35.50 33.71
C ARG A 20 9.04 34.57 33.61
N PRO A 21 8.04 34.87 32.77
CA PRO A 21 6.91 33.97 32.57
C PRO A 21 7.39 32.70 31.87
N SER A 22 7.26 31.56 32.55
CA SER A 22 7.31 30.24 31.95
C SER A 22 6.06 30.04 31.10
N ASN A 23 6.12 30.46 29.84
CA ASN A 23 5.09 30.13 28.87
C ASN A 23 5.42 28.76 28.25
N VAL A 24 5.17 27.69 29.02
CA VAL A 24 5.05 26.34 28.46
C VAL A 24 3.59 26.21 28.05
N PRO A 25 3.27 25.96 26.76
CA PRO A 25 1.90 25.72 26.37
C PRO A 25 1.34 24.53 27.16
N PRO A 26 0.06 24.53 27.56
CA PRO A 26 -0.55 23.35 28.15
C PRO A 26 -0.53 22.25 27.09
N MET A 27 0.49 21.39 27.12
CA MET A 27 0.48 20.15 26.35
C MET A 27 -0.63 19.30 26.93
N ASP A 28 -1.61 18.99 26.08
CA ASP A 28 -2.70 18.06 26.31
C ASP A 28 -2.16 16.73 26.85
N THR A 29 -1.99 16.63 28.17
CA THR A 29 -1.76 15.39 28.90
C THR A 29 -2.82 14.36 28.53
N MET A 30 -4.01 14.84 28.18
CA MET A 30 -5.11 14.05 27.66
C MET A 30 -4.83 13.48 26.24
N LYS A 31 -4.18 14.21 25.33
CA LYS A 31 -3.76 13.67 24.00
C LYS A 31 -2.58 12.72 24.12
N LEU A 32 -1.68 12.96 25.07
CA LEU A 32 -0.55 12.06 25.34
C LEU A 32 -1.03 10.75 25.98
N LEU A 33 -2.01 10.82 26.89
CA LEU A 33 -2.72 9.65 27.41
C LEU A 33 -3.52 8.94 26.32
N LEU A 34 -4.24 9.67 25.46
CA LEU A 34 -5.00 9.08 24.33
C LEU A 34 -4.06 8.37 23.34
N GLY A 35 -2.90 8.97 23.04
CA GLY A 35 -1.89 8.38 22.18
C GLY A 35 -1.27 7.12 22.78
N ALA A 36 -1.04 7.10 24.09
CA ALA A 36 -0.54 5.92 24.81
C ALA A 36 -1.54 4.76 24.85
N THR A 37 -2.84 5.03 25.01
CA THR A 37 -3.88 3.99 24.93
C THR A 37 -4.02 3.43 23.52
N VAL A 38 -3.97 4.28 22.50
CA VAL A 38 -4.00 3.82 21.09
C VAL A 38 -2.75 2.97 20.78
N ALA A 39 -1.57 3.38 21.24
CA ALA A 39 -0.34 2.60 21.05
C ALA A 39 -0.38 1.25 21.78
N LEU A 40 -0.93 1.18 23.00
CA LEU A 40 -1.11 -0.08 23.74
C LEU A 40 -2.11 -1.01 23.06
N LEU A 41 -3.20 -0.48 22.51
CA LEU A 41 -4.18 -1.26 21.76
C LEU A 41 -3.59 -1.81 20.45
N LEU A 42 -2.83 -1.00 19.71
CA LEU A 42 -2.14 -1.44 18.49
C LEU A 42 -1.04 -2.46 18.79
N GLY A 43 -0.28 -2.28 19.88
CA GLY A 43 0.70 -3.26 20.35
C GLY A 43 0.06 -4.60 20.72
N ALA A 44 -1.06 -4.58 21.45
CA ALA A 44 -1.80 -5.79 21.80
C ALA A 44 -2.38 -6.51 20.56
N LEU A 45 -2.88 -5.76 19.57
CA LEU A 45 -3.38 -6.33 18.32
C LEU A 45 -2.27 -7.01 17.50
N ALA A 46 -1.11 -6.36 17.38
CA ALA A 46 0.04 -6.91 16.66
C ALA A 46 0.57 -8.20 17.31
N VAL A 47 0.65 -8.23 18.65
CA VAL A 47 1.03 -9.44 19.40
C VAL A 47 -0.03 -10.54 19.24
N SER A 48 -1.32 -10.19 19.20
CA SER A 48 -2.41 -11.14 18.97
C SER A 48 -2.32 -11.80 17.58
N TRP A 49 -2.03 -11.03 16.54
CA TRP A 49 -1.88 -11.58 15.18
C TRP A 49 -0.64 -12.46 15.03
N GLN A 50 0.47 -12.08 15.65
CA GLN A 50 1.70 -12.88 15.61
C GLN A 50 1.57 -14.18 16.43
N GLY A 51 0.88 -14.13 17.57
CA GLY A 51 0.56 -15.33 18.37
C GLY A 51 -0.36 -16.30 17.63
N MET A 52 -1.38 -15.79 16.93
CA MET A 52 -2.32 -16.59 16.16
C MET A 52 -1.64 -17.27 14.96
N ASN A 53 -0.78 -16.56 14.23
CA ASN A 53 -0.05 -17.14 13.10
C ASN A 53 1.00 -18.19 13.51
N ASN A 54 1.62 -18.04 14.69
CA ASN A 54 2.57 -19.04 15.20
C ASN A 54 1.88 -20.24 15.85
N GLY A 55 0.66 -20.08 16.40
CA GLY A 55 -0.15 -21.19 16.90
C GLY A 55 -0.59 -22.13 15.77
N VAL A 56 -1.11 -21.59 14.67
CA VAL A 56 -1.59 -22.37 13.51
C VAL A 56 -0.46 -23.16 12.82
N LYS A 57 0.78 -22.65 12.84
CA LYS A 57 1.94 -23.33 12.25
C LYS A 57 2.48 -24.50 13.08
N ASN A 58 2.16 -24.57 14.38
CA ASN A 58 2.67 -25.59 15.29
C ASN A 58 1.62 -26.63 15.72
N THR A 59 0.37 -26.48 15.32
CA THR A 59 -0.66 -27.50 15.57
C THR A 59 -0.50 -28.65 14.59
N SER A 60 -0.39 -29.87 15.12
CA SER A 60 -0.29 -31.06 14.29
C SER A 60 -1.58 -31.24 13.46
N PRO A 61 -1.50 -31.70 12.20
CA PRO A 61 -2.69 -31.88 11.35
C PRO A 61 -3.74 -32.82 11.98
N ASP A 62 -3.32 -33.73 12.86
CA ASP A 62 -4.21 -34.63 13.60
C ASP A 62 -5.05 -33.91 14.68
N GLU A 63 -4.50 -32.88 15.33
CA GLU A 63 -5.24 -32.06 16.29
C GLU A 63 -6.25 -31.15 15.59
N ILE A 64 -5.88 -30.61 14.42
CA ILE A 64 -6.80 -29.85 13.55
C ILE A 64 -7.96 -30.76 13.13
N ALA A 65 -7.69 -31.99 12.70
CA ALA A 65 -8.73 -32.95 12.31
C ALA A 65 -9.65 -33.34 13.48
N ARG A 66 -9.15 -33.40 14.72
CA ARG A 66 -9.97 -33.64 15.92
C ARG A 66 -10.83 -32.42 16.27
N LEU A 67 -10.26 -31.23 16.23
CA LEU A 67 -10.98 -29.97 16.50
C LEU A 67 -12.05 -29.71 15.44
N GLU A 68 -11.77 -29.96 14.16
CA GLU A 68 -12.77 -29.86 13.10
C GLU A 68 -13.94 -30.83 13.29
N ARG A 69 -13.68 -32.07 13.76
CA ARG A 69 -14.74 -33.02 14.11
C ARG A 69 -15.58 -32.51 15.28
N GLN A 70 -14.94 -32.00 16.33
CA GLN A 70 -15.64 -31.43 17.49
C GLN A 70 -16.48 -30.19 17.10
N ILE A 71 -15.97 -29.32 16.23
CA ILE A 71 -16.72 -28.16 15.72
C ILE A 71 -17.92 -28.61 14.88
N ARG A 72 -17.76 -29.65 14.06
CA ARG A 72 -18.84 -30.20 13.24
C ARG A 72 -19.95 -30.81 14.11
N GLU A 73 -19.57 -31.51 15.18
CA GLU A 73 -20.50 -32.09 16.15
C GLU A 73 -21.23 -31.00 16.94
N LEU A 74 -20.50 -29.99 17.46
CA LEU A 74 -21.09 -28.85 18.16
C LEU A 74 -22.02 -28.03 17.26
N ARG A 75 -21.69 -27.83 15.99
CA ARG A 75 -22.58 -27.17 15.02
C ARG A 75 -23.84 -28.00 14.79
N ALA A 76 -23.72 -29.32 14.64
CA ALA A 76 -24.89 -30.19 14.48
C ALA A 76 -25.81 -30.18 15.72
N GLU A 77 -25.24 -30.08 16.92
CA GLU A 77 -26.03 -29.90 18.15
C GLU A 77 -26.68 -28.52 18.23
N GLN A 78 -25.96 -27.46 17.87
CA GLN A 78 -26.51 -26.11 17.82
C GLN A 78 -27.65 -26.00 16.80
N ASP A 79 -27.51 -26.61 15.62
CA ASP A 79 -28.56 -26.63 14.60
C ASP A 79 -29.80 -27.36 15.11
N LYS A 80 -29.65 -28.49 15.81
CA LYS A 80 -30.78 -29.17 16.45
C LYS A 80 -31.46 -28.31 17.50
N ILE A 81 -30.69 -27.64 18.36
CA ILE A 81 -31.24 -26.75 19.40
C ILE A 81 -31.93 -25.53 18.77
N GLN A 82 -31.39 -24.99 17.67
CA GLN A 82 -32.01 -23.90 16.93
C GLN A 82 -33.32 -24.34 16.28
N ILE A 83 -33.36 -25.52 15.66
CA ILE A 83 -34.58 -26.10 15.07
C ILE A 83 -35.61 -26.36 16.17
N ASP A 84 -35.23 -26.94 17.31
CA ASP A 84 -36.13 -27.17 18.43
C ASP A 84 -36.66 -25.85 19.03
N ARG A 85 -35.81 -24.81 19.12
CA ARG A 85 -36.25 -23.46 19.50
C ARG A 85 -37.20 -22.86 18.50
N GLN A 86 -36.93 -22.97 17.20
CA GLN A 86 -37.83 -22.48 16.16
C GLN A 86 -39.16 -23.23 16.19
N MET A 87 -39.14 -24.55 16.38
CA MET A 87 -40.34 -25.37 16.52
C MET A 87 -41.13 -24.99 17.77
N GLN A 88 -40.47 -24.72 18.90
CA GLN A 88 -41.12 -24.20 20.10
C GLN A 88 -41.67 -22.79 19.89
N GLN A 89 -40.93 -21.90 19.21
CA GLN A 89 -41.39 -20.55 18.85
C GLN A 89 -42.63 -20.61 17.98
N LEU A 90 -42.62 -21.38 16.89
CA LEU A 90 -43.79 -21.62 16.02
C LEU A 90 -44.97 -22.24 16.77
N ARG A 91 -44.72 -23.02 17.84
CA ARG A 91 -45.76 -23.57 18.72
C ARG A 91 -46.28 -22.59 19.77
N SER A 92 -45.47 -21.61 20.16
CA SER A 92 -45.75 -20.63 21.21
C SER A 92 -46.18 -19.26 20.68
N GLU A 93 -46.01 -19.01 19.37
CA GLU A 93 -46.59 -17.87 18.72
C GLU A 93 -48.13 -17.99 18.76
N PRO A 94 -48.84 -16.99 19.31
CA PRO A 94 -50.29 -16.95 19.18
C PRO A 94 -50.60 -16.89 17.70
N ILE A 95 -51.55 -17.72 17.24
CA ILE A 95 -51.97 -17.80 15.83
C ILE A 95 -52.22 -16.38 15.32
N ALA A 96 -51.26 -15.84 14.55
CA ALA A 96 -51.38 -14.54 13.94
C ALA A 96 -52.53 -14.62 12.92
N THR A 97 -53.40 -13.61 12.94
CA THR A 97 -54.52 -13.51 12.00
C THR A 97 -54.01 -13.61 10.56
N PRO A 98 -54.71 -14.33 9.65
CA PRO A 98 -54.24 -14.70 8.31
C PRO A 98 -53.84 -13.51 7.39
N SER A 99 -54.18 -12.29 7.77
CA SER A 99 -53.82 -11.06 7.06
C SER A 99 -52.33 -10.70 7.15
N GLN A 100 -51.65 -10.95 8.28
CA GLN A 100 -50.23 -10.57 8.45
C GLN A 100 -49.29 -11.53 7.70
N ASN A 101 -49.62 -12.82 7.69
CA ASN A 101 -48.87 -13.84 6.95
C ASN A 101 -48.89 -13.61 5.43
N ALA A 102 -49.95 -13.01 4.88
CA ALA A 102 -50.06 -12.75 3.44
C ALA A 102 -49.11 -11.63 2.97
N GLU A 103 -48.97 -10.56 3.77
CA GLU A 103 -48.07 -9.44 3.47
C GLU A 103 -46.59 -9.84 3.60
N ASP A 104 -46.26 -10.65 4.60
CA ASP A 104 -44.89 -11.17 4.78
C ASP A 104 -44.48 -12.14 3.65
N ILE A 105 -45.40 -12.97 3.17
CA ILE A 105 -45.15 -13.87 2.03
C ILE A 105 -44.96 -13.07 0.73
N GLU A 106 -45.73 -12.00 0.51
CA GLU A 106 -45.51 -11.12 -0.64
C GLU A 106 -44.17 -10.37 -0.57
N ALA A 107 -43.79 -9.88 0.61
CA ALA A 107 -42.51 -9.21 0.81
C ALA A 107 -41.32 -10.16 0.54
N MET A 108 -41.40 -11.40 1.02
CA MET A 108 -40.39 -12.44 0.78
C MET A 108 -40.33 -12.84 -0.70
N LYS A 109 -41.47 -12.91 -1.40
CA LYS A 109 -41.51 -13.20 -2.83
C LYS A 109 -40.86 -12.10 -3.66
N ARG A 110 -41.10 -10.82 -3.32
CA ARG A 110 -40.42 -9.67 -3.96
C ARG A 110 -38.91 -9.67 -3.70
N GLN A 111 -38.47 -10.02 -2.49
CA GLN A 111 -37.04 -10.20 -2.20
C GLN A 111 -36.40 -11.32 -3.03
N MET A 112 -37.09 -12.46 -3.19
CA MET A 112 -36.58 -13.56 -4.02
C MET A 112 -36.53 -13.19 -5.51
N GLU A 113 -37.52 -12.47 -6.03
CA GLU A 113 -37.52 -12.00 -7.41
C GLU A 113 -36.39 -10.97 -7.64
N ALA A 114 -36.22 -10.01 -6.73
CA ALA A 114 -35.11 -9.06 -6.77
C ALA A 114 -33.74 -9.75 -6.67
N GLY A 115 -33.61 -10.77 -5.81
CA GLY A 115 -32.40 -11.57 -5.68
C GLY A 115 -32.06 -12.39 -6.93
N LYS A 116 -33.08 -12.96 -7.59
CA LYS A 116 -32.92 -13.68 -8.87
C LYS A 116 -32.46 -12.75 -10.00
N GLU A 117 -33.02 -11.55 -10.08
CA GLU A 117 -32.58 -10.56 -11.06
C GLU A 117 -31.15 -10.07 -10.80
N ALA A 118 -30.78 -9.88 -9.52
CA ALA A 118 -29.41 -9.54 -9.14
C ALA A 118 -28.41 -10.65 -9.50
N LEU A 119 -28.76 -11.91 -9.25
CA LEU A 119 -27.95 -13.06 -9.63
C LEU A 119 -27.78 -13.15 -11.15
N ARG A 120 -28.85 -12.94 -11.93
CA ARG A 120 -28.76 -12.98 -13.40
C ARG A 120 -27.83 -11.90 -13.95
N LYS A 121 -27.92 -10.67 -13.41
CA LYS A 121 -26.98 -9.59 -13.79
C LYS A 121 -25.54 -9.92 -13.42
N LEU A 122 -25.32 -10.52 -12.25
CA LEU A 122 -23.98 -10.93 -11.81
C LEU A 122 -23.40 -12.04 -12.70
N GLU A 123 -24.22 -13.01 -13.12
CA GLU A 123 -23.83 -14.07 -14.05
C GLU A 123 -23.50 -13.51 -15.44
N GLU A 124 -24.32 -12.58 -15.96
CA GLU A 124 -24.06 -11.90 -17.23
C GLU A 124 -22.76 -11.08 -17.19
N GLU A 125 -22.52 -10.35 -16.09
CA GLU A 125 -21.28 -9.58 -15.91
C GLU A 125 -20.05 -10.49 -15.76
N ASN A 126 -20.16 -11.57 -15.00
CA ASN A 126 -19.09 -12.56 -14.86
C ASN A 126 -18.78 -13.21 -16.22
N ALA A 127 -19.79 -13.62 -16.99
CA ALA A 127 -19.59 -14.20 -18.32
C ALA A 127 -18.91 -13.24 -19.29
N GLN A 128 -19.22 -11.93 -19.21
CA GLN A 128 -18.53 -10.91 -20.00
C GLN A 128 -17.08 -10.72 -19.55
N ARG A 129 -16.82 -10.73 -18.24
CA ARG A 129 -15.46 -10.66 -17.69
C ARG A 129 -14.65 -11.89 -18.11
N ASP A 130 -15.20 -13.08 -18.01
CA ASP A 130 -14.54 -14.32 -18.40
C ASP A 130 -14.24 -14.36 -19.90
N ALA A 131 -15.18 -13.93 -20.75
CA ALA A 131 -14.96 -13.84 -22.20
C ALA A 131 -13.84 -12.84 -22.55
N LYS A 132 -13.76 -11.72 -21.83
CA LYS A 132 -12.69 -10.73 -22.03
C LYS A 132 -11.34 -11.29 -21.59
N VAL A 133 -11.27 -11.94 -20.42
CA VAL A 133 -10.04 -12.57 -19.93
C VAL A 133 -9.55 -13.63 -20.90
N ALA A 134 -10.44 -14.48 -21.44
CA ALA A 134 -10.07 -15.49 -22.43
C ALA A 134 -9.47 -14.87 -23.71
N GLN A 135 -10.04 -13.78 -24.22
CA GLN A 135 -9.50 -13.07 -25.39
C GLN A 135 -8.13 -12.45 -25.10
N ASP A 136 -7.98 -11.83 -23.93
CA ASP A 136 -6.72 -11.22 -23.52
C ASP A 136 -5.63 -12.31 -23.35
N GLU A 137 -5.96 -13.47 -22.80
CA GLU A 137 -5.05 -14.62 -22.65
C GLU A 137 -4.61 -15.20 -24.00
N GLU A 138 -5.52 -15.38 -24.97
CA GLU A 138 -5.18 -15.83 -26.32
C GLU A 138 -4.25 -14.84 -27.04
N GLY A 139 -4.51 -13.54 -26.90
CA GLY A 139 -3.65 -12.48 -27.44
C GLY A 139 -2.24 -12.48 -26.82
N LEU A 140 -2.16 -12.63 -25.49
CA LEU A 140 -0.89 -12.72 -24.75
C LEU A 140 -0.08 -13.96 -25.14
N LEU A 141 -0.74 -15.10 -25.38
CA LEU A 141 -0.08 -16.33 -25.83
C LEU A 141 0.51 -16.17 -27.23
N GLY A 142 -0.25 -15.60 -28.17
CA GLY A 142 0.23 -15.31 -29.53
C GLY A 142 1.41 -14.33 -29.52
N GLN A 143 1.35 -13.32 -28.66
CA GLN A 143 2.43 -12.35 -28.50
C GLN A 143 3.70 -13.00 -27.90
N ARG A 144 3.56 -13.86 -26.88
CA ARG A 144 4.68 -14.60 -26.29
C ARG A 144 5.33 -15.54 -27.30
N GLU A 145 4.57 -16.18 -28.17
CA GLU A 145 5.11 -17.04 -29.24
C GLU A 145 5.93 -16.22 -30.25
N LEU A 146 5.44 -15.04 -30.65
CA LEU A 146 6.18 -14.11 -31.51
C LEU A 146 7.49 -13.64 -30.85
N GLU A 147 7.46 -13.27 -29.57
CA GLU A 147 8.64 -12.87 -28.79
C GLU A 147 9.62 -14.01 -28.48
N SER A 148 9.19 -15.27 -28.58
CA SER A 148 10.07 -16.41 -28.50
C SER A 148 10.90 -16.60 -29.76
N LYS A 149 10.35 -16.19 -30.91
CA LYS A 149 10.97 -16.30 -32.22
C LYS A 149 11.86 -15.10 -32.54
N ASP A 150 11.54 -13.93 -32.00
CA ASP A 150 12.27 -12.69 -32.25
C ASP A 150 12.73 -12.01 -30.94
N SER A 151 14.04 -12.07 -30.71
CA SER A 151 14.70 -11.45 -29.55
C SER A 151 14.67 -9.92 -29.57
N GLU A 152 14.54 -9.29 -30.75
CA GLU A 152 14.47 -7.84 -30.88
C GLU A 152 13.09 -7.33 -30.50
N LEU A 153 12.02 -8.04 -30.89
CA LEU A 153 10.65 -7.73 -30.46
C LEU A 153 10.51 -7.84 -28.93
N ARG A 154 11.09 -8.87 -28.32
CA ARG A 154 11.12 -9.00 -26.85
C ARG A 154 11.83 -7.82 -26.20
N ARG A 155 12.99 -7.42 -26.74
CA ARG A 155 13.75 -6.26 -26.26
C ARG A 155 12.95 -4.96 -26.39
N ALA A 156 12.36 -4.70 -27.55
CA ALA A 156 11.54 -3.53 -27.83
C ALA A 156 10.37 -3.43 -26.85
N ARG A 157 9.71 -4.57 -26.55
CA ARG A 157 8.64 -4.64 -25.56
C ARG A 157 9.13 -4.29 -24.16
N MET A 158 10.20 -4.94 -23.68
CA MET A 158 10.76 -4.65 -22.36
C MET A 158 11.15 -3.18 -22.21
N ILE A 159 11.68 -2.56 -23.28
CA ILE A 159 11.98 -1.12 -23.30
C ILE A 159 10.69 -0.29 -23.22
N SER A 160 9.64 -0.65 -23.97
CA SER A 160 8.37 0.07 -23.96
C SER A 160 7.59 -0.06 -22.65
N GLU A 161 7.65 -1.23 -21.99
CA GLU A 161 7.00 -1.51 -20.71
C GLU A 161 7.84 -1.05 -19.51
N ALA A 162 9.12 -0.71 -19.73
CA ALA A 162 9.99 -0.22 -18.66
C ALA A 162 9.41 1.03 -17.99
N LEU A 163 9.59 1.07 -16.67
CA LEU A 163 9.09 2.12 -15.81
C LEU A 163 9.67 3.49 -16.21
N LEU A 164 8.78 4.45 -16.45
CA LEU A 164 9.16 5.82 -16.79
C LEU A 164 9.60 6.56 -15.52
N ILE A 165 10.88 6.91 -15.47
CA ILE A 165 11.52 7.64 -14.37
C ILE A 165 11.37 9.16 -14.55
N GLY A 166 11.50 9.63 -15.79
CA GLY A 166 11.70 11.05 -16.05
C GLY A 166 11.55 11.42 -17.52
N LYS A 167 11.62 12.74 -17.80
CA LYS A 167 11.70 13.27 -19.17
C LYS A 167 12.84 14.26 -19.30
N VAL A 168 13.60 14.13 -20.39
CA VAL A 168 14.70 15.04 -20.74
C VAL A 168 14.14 16.46 -20.91
N MET A 169 14.74 17.42 -20.20
CA MET A 169 14.42 18.84 -20.34
C MET A 169 15.40 19.52 -21.27
N GLU A 170 16.70 19.33 -21.05
CA GLU A 170 17.74 19.99 -21.83
C GLU A 170 18.98 19.09 -21.90
N TYR A 171 19.67 19.15 -23.04
CA TYR A 171 20.94 18.48 -23.26
C TYR A 171 22.00 19.52 -23.63
N VAL A 172 23.06 19.58 -22.84
CA VAL A 172 24.14 20.56 -23.00
C VAL A 172 25.43 19.81 -23.32
N GLU A 173 25.99 20.07 -24.50
CA GLU A 173 27.33 19.62 -24.89
C GLU A 173 28.33 20.72 -24.54
N ASN A 174 29.22 20.47 -23.58
CA ASN A 174 30.28 21.41 -23.23
C ASN A 174 31.66 20.76 -23.38
N PRO A 175 32.49 21.19 -24.35
CA PRO A 175 33.80 20.60 -24.58
C PRO A 175 34.78 20.76 -23.40
N GLU A 176 34.52 21.67 -22.45
CA GLU A 176 35.37 21.88 -21.28
C GLU A 176 34.89 21.14 -20.02
N GLN A 177 33.57 20.93 -19.87
CA GLN A 177 32.96 20.36 -18.66
C GLN A 177 32.38 18.96 -18.86
N GLY A 178 32.34 18.47 -20.10
CA GLY A 178 31.67 17.24 -20.46
C GLY A 178 30.19 17.47 -20.74
N ASP A 179 29.60 16.51 -21.45
CA ASP A 179 28.18 16.54 -21.81
C ASP A 179 27.34 16.22 -20.57
N PHE A 180 26.22 16.92 -20.37
CA PHE A 180 25.27 16.61 -19.30
C PHE A 180 23.82 16.85 -19.75
N ILE A 181 22.92 16.16 -19.06
CA ILE A 181 21.48 16.20 -19.33
C ILE A 181 20.76 16.61 -18.05
N THR A 182 19.88 17.59 -18.19
CA THR A 182 18.91 17.95 -17.16
C THR A 182 17.58 17.30 -17.51
N PHE A 183 16.95 16.64 -16.53
CA PHE A 183 15.66 16.00 -16.73
C PHE A 183 14.71 16.18 -15.55
N SER A 184 13.43 16.19 -15.87
CA SER A 184 12.35 16.19 -14.89
C SER A 184 12.20 14.80 -14.28
N VAL A 185 12.15 14.73 -12.95
CA VAL A 185 11.99 13.49 -12.20
C VAL A 185 10.51 13.26 -11.94
N LEU A 186 9.95 12.19 -12.52
CA LEU A 186 8.57 11.76 -12.25
C LEU A 186 8.52 10.80 -11.05
N MET A 187 9.55 9.96 -10.88
CA MET A 187 9.64 8.97 -9.80
C MET A 187 10.87 9.24 -8.93
N PRO A 188 10.76 10.10 -7.92
CA PRO A 188 11.90 10.48 -7.08
C PRO A 188 12.49 9.30 -6.30
N GLU A 189 11.70 8.27 -5.99
CA GLU A 189 12.18 7.08 -5.27
C GLU A 189 13.22 6.29 -6.07
N GLN A 190 13.13 6.35 -7.41
CA GLN A 190 14.01 5.62 -8.34
C GLN A 190 15.22 6.46 -8.78
N VAL A 191 15.25 7.75 -8.46
CA VAL A 191 16.32 8.68 -8.87
C VAL A 191 17.19 9.01 -7.68
N GLN A 192 18.35 8.37 -7.62
CA GLN A 192 19.39 8.65 -6.63
C GLN A 192 20.71 8.91 -7.34
N THR A 193 21.58 9.69 -6.69
CA THR A 193 22.94 9.95 -7.18
C THR A 193 23.68 8.63 -7.38
N GLY A 194 24.24 8.43 -8.57
CA GLY A 194 24.94 7.22 -8.98
C GLY A 194 24.10 6.18 -9.72
N VAL A 195 22.77 6.32 -9.76
CA VAL A 195 21.88 5.41 -10.50
C VAL A 195 22.10 5.56 -12.01
N ILE A 196 22.03 4.43 -12.73
CA ILE A 196 22.10 4.40 -14.18
C ILE A 196 20.67 4.41 -14.73
N VAL A 197 20.38 5.39 -15.60
CA VAL A 197 19.12 5.52 -16.32
C VAL A 197 19.38 5.44 -17.81
N ALA A 198 18.41 4.99 -18.60
CA ALA A 198 18.52 4.89 -20.04
C ALA A 198 17.56 5.86 -20.74
N ILE A 199 18.02 6.52 -21.80
CA ILE A 199 17.15 7.33 -22.65
C ILE A 199 16.40 6.42 -23.61
N ARG A 200 15.09 6.37 -23.49
CA ARG A 200 14.15 5.69 -24.37
C ARG A 200 13.60 6.67 -25.40
N ARG A 201 13.69 6.28 -26.67
CA ARG A 201 12.93 6.91 -27.76
C ARG A 201 12.17 5.84 -28.52
N LYS A 202 10.83 5.89 -28.45
CA LYS A 202 9.93 4.84 -28.96
C LYS A 202 10.26 3.48 -28.33
N THR A 203 10.80 2.54 -29.10
CA THR A 203 11.13 1.18 -28.68
C THR A 203 12.63 0.94 -28.47
N GLY A 204 13.48 1.96 -28.68
CA GLY A 204 14.94 1.85 -28.60
C GLY A 204 15.53 2.63 -27.43
N ILE A 205 16.71 2.17 -26.97
CA ILE A 205 17.55 2.90 -26.02
C ILE A 205 18.62 3.66 -26.81
N LEU A 206 18.70 4.99 -26.64
CA LEU A 206 19.71 5.84 -27.29
C LEU A 206 21.07 5.76 -26.59
N GLY A 207 21.03 5.62 -25.25
CA GLY A 207 22.22 5.55 -24.42
C GLY A 207 21.87 5.53 -22.94
N GLN A 208 22.89 5.36 -22.10
CA GLN A 208 22.76 5.31 -20.65
C GLN A 208 23.39 6.56 -20.03
N LEU A 209 22.77 7.05 -18.96
CA LEU A 209 23.22 8.19 -18.19
C LEU A 209 23.44 7.75 -16.76
N LYS A 210 24.42 8.36 -16.10
CA LYS A 210 24.62 8.23 -14.66
C LYS A 210 24.17 9.50 -13.99
N VAL A 211 23.20 9.38 -13.07
CA VAL A 211 22.70 10.50 -12.27
C VAL A 211 23.84 11.03 -11.41
N GLY A 212 24.18 12.30 -11.60
CA GLY A 212 25.21 13.00 -10.82
C GLY A 212 24.61 13.69 -9.61
N GLU A 213 23.57 14.48 -9.83
CA GLU A 213 22.92 15.32 -8.82
C GLU A 213 21.40 15.28 -8.98
N VAL A 214 20.69 15.36 -7.85
CA VAL A 214 19.22 15.41 -7.79
C VAL A 214 18.84 16.68 -7.04
N THR A 215 18.07 17.55 -7.70
CA THR A 215 17.60 18.82 -7.16
C THR A 215 16.07 18.81 -7.02
N ALA A 216 15.48 19.87 -6.46
CA ALA A 216 14.03 19.98 -6.34
C ALA A 216 13.32 20.18 -7.69
N GLU A 217 14.02 20.69 -8.70
CA GLU A 217 13.47 20.98 -10.03
C GLU A 217 13.70 19.83 -11.03
N GLY A 218 14.61 18.91 -10.73
CA GLY A 218 14.93 17.79 -11.60
C GLY A 218 16.20 17.07 -11.17
N ALA A 219 16.84 16.37 -12.10
CA ALA A 219 18.12 15.74 -11.88
C ALA A 219 19.06 15.99 -13.05
N ILE A 220 20.35 16.02 -12.74
CA ILE A 220 21.44 16.17 -13.71
C ILE A 220 22.13 14.82 -13.84
N ALA A 221 22.29 14.37 -15.07
CA ALA A 221 22.98 13.12 -15.37
C ALA A 221 24.00 13.29 -16.49
N ASN A 222 25.10 12.55 -16.36
CA ASN A 222 26.19 12.54 -17.32
C ASN A 222 26.06 11.30 -18.22
N PRO A 223 26.21 11.43 -19.55
CA PRO A 223 26.15 10.30 -20.45
C PRO A 223 27.33 9.36 -20.23
N LEU A 224 27.01 8.05 -20.20
CA LEU A 224 28.00 7.00 -20.16
C LEU A 224 28.51 6.70 -21.59
N PRO A 225 29.74 6.16 -21.73
CA PRO A 225 30.25 5.71 -23.01
C PRO A 225 29.32 4.68 -23.65
N GLY A 226 29.06 4.80 -24.95
CA GLY A 226 28.12 3.94 -25.67
C GLY A 226 26.83 4.63 -26.11
N PHE A 227 26.77 5.97 -26.02
CA PHE A 227 25.75 6.74 -26.73
C PHE A 227 25.85 6.49 -28.25
N GLY A 228 24.71 6.20 -28.87
CA GLY A 228 24.62 6.09 -30.32
C GLY A 228 24.89 7.42 -31.04
N PRO A 229 24.88 7.45 -32.39
CA PRO A 229 25.10 8.68 -33.16
C PRO A 229 23.97 9.71 -33.00
N VAL A 230 22.87 9.33 -32.36
CA VAL A 230 21.65 10.15 -32.20
C VAL A 230 21.68 10.84 -30.85
N ARG A 231 21.58 12.16 -30.88
CA ARG A 231 21.61 13.01 -29.69
C ARG A 231 20.28 12.97 -28.91
N PRO A 232 20.32 13.12 -27.57
CA PRO A 232 19.13 13.36 -26.75
C PRO A 232 18.38 14.61 -27.23
N GLN A 233 17.05 14.58 -27.11
CA GLN A 233 16.17 15.69 -27.41
C GLN A 233 15.24 15.96 -26.23
N GLU A 234 14.75 17.19 -26.14
CA GLU A 234 13.74 17.56 -25.15
C GLU A 234 12.49 16.68 -25.30
N GLY A 235 11.96 16.20 -24.18
CA GLY A 235 10.80 15.31 -24.15
C GLY A 235 11.12 13.82 -24.34
N ASP A 236 12.38 13.44 -24.59
CA ASP A 236 12.78 12.02 -24.54
C ASP A 236 12.53 11.42 -23.16
N GLU A 237 12.22 10.13 -23.14
CA GLU A 237 11.82 9.42 -21.93
C GLU A 237 13.03 8.79 -21.24
N LEU A 238 13.06 8.81 -19.92
CA LEU A 238 14.09 8.15 -19.11
C LEU A 238 13.49 6.97 -18.39
N ILE A 239 14.15 5.81 -18.53
CA ILE A 239 13.71 4.54 -17.95
C ILE A 239 14.83 3.90 -17.14
N LEU A 240 14.47 2.93 -16.29
CA LEU A 240 15.47 2.01 -15.75
C LEU A 240 15.89 1.08 -16.89
N PRO A 241 17.20 0.89 -17.14
CA PRO A 241 17.65 -0.01 -18.18
C PRO A 241 17.14 -1.43 -17.87
N PRO A 242 16.45 -2.10 -18.82
CA PRO A 242 16.03 -3.48 -18.63
C PRO A 242 17.26 -4.37 -18.49
N GLN A 243 17.19 -5.33 -17.57
CA GLN A 243 18.22 -6.35 -17.38
C GLN A 243 18.05 -7.41 -18.47
N TYR A 244 19.10 -7.68 -19.24
CA TYR A 244 19.11 -8.64 -20.35
C TYR A 244 19.68 -9.99 -19.92
#